data_AF-A0A9E2U2C1-F1
#
_entry.id   AF-A0A9E2U2C1-F1
#
_cell.length_a   1.000
_cell.length_b   1.000
_cell.length_c   1.000
_cell.angle_alpha   90.00
_cell.angle_beta   90.00
_cell.angle_gamma   90.00
#
_symmetry.space_group_name_H-M   'P 1'
#
loop_
_entity.id
_entity.type
_entity.pdbx_description
1 polymer ?
#
loop_
_entity_poly.entity_id
_entity_poly.type
_entity_poly.pdbx_seq_one_letter_code
_entity_poly.pdbx_strand_id
1 'polypeptide(L)'
;MPITTGLKRRELGSNGRQLVRCDGKQVLVIAQEGRLFAIANRCPHEGYPLSEGTLGPGCVLTCNWHNWKFDLASGAALVGRDPVRTYEVAERNGEIFLDFRDPPAGERRVRALRGIEAAILDNDRARMAREVARLERAGYDAGEALVHAFRLCNGRLEDGMTHAHAAAADWLLLAARAETTAERLAAQLEPLGHIAWDTEGAGEFPYPETAAEWNAAGFVAAVEVEDEATAVAHVRGALAQCLPYAKLRGAIGEAALAHYAAFGHCAIYTLKAGQLIERLGEQVAEPVLLALTRMLIRARREERLPEFRGYAKALAEWDGSGAASARASDFIGHSVDGALRRTVASSGRPMHELYHALLGAALFNLLHFNTAFARATDNAIADNVGWLDFTHALTFANACRHICEERPDLWPRAALQLALFVGRNRKYVRTQEDMAQWHVDDSGAFLADAIKTLYDHGIPEPIIACHRLKVLIALGDELTAAPDTAWGETACAAVKRYLSTPMKRHHGLRTAAQALDFVAGEG
;
A
#
# COMPACT_ATOMS: atom_id res chain seq x y z
N MET A 1 -26.64 -9.11 33.79
CA MET A 1 -28.06 -8.87 34.12
C MET A 1 -28.39 -7.43 33.76
N PRO A 2 -29.60 -7.11 33.28
CA PRO A 2 -30.01 -5.71 33.12
C PRO A 2 -29.85 -4.98 34.45
N ILE A 3 -29.23 -3.80 34.42
CA ILE A 3 -28.93 -3.04 35.63
C ILE A 3 -30.12 -2.11 35.89
N THR A 4 -30.66 -2.13 37.10
CA THR A 4 -31.64 -1.14 37.54
C THR A 4 -30.96 0.22 37.56
N THR A 5 -31.47 1.18 36.79
CA THR A 5 -30.89 2.54 36.80
C THR A 5 -31.32 3.36 38.02
N GLY A 6 -32.38 2.90 38.72
CA GLY A 6 -33.05 3.65 39.78
C GLY A 6 -33.89 4.82 39.27
N LEU A 7 -33.85 5.09 37.96
CA LEU A 7 -34.49 6.23 37.32
C LEU A 7 -35.99 5.97 37.12
N LYS A 8 -36.82 6.92 37.52
CA LYS A 8 -38.26 6.93 37.26
C LYS A 8 -38.57 7.95 36.18
N ARG A 9 -39.67 7.74 35.45
CA ARG A 9 -40.06 8.62 34.34
C ARG A 9 -40.22 10.09 34.74
N ARG A 10 -40.66 10.34 35.98
CA ARG A 10 -40.78 11.69 36.58
C ARG A 10 -39.44 12.37 36.88
N GLU A 11 -38.35 11.62 36.86
CA GLU A 11 -36.98 12.10 37.12
C GLU A 11 -36.24 12.41 35.81
N LEU A 12 -36.87 12.17 34.66
CA LEU A 12 -36.41 12.75 33.41
C LEU A 12 -36.52 14.28 33.50
N GLY A 13 -35.54 14.99 32.94
CA GLY A 13 -35.57 16.46 32.92
C GLY A 13 -36.85 16.99 32.26
N SER A 14 -37.15 18.27 32.46
CA SER A 14 -38.36 18.92 31.91
C SER A 14 -38.51 18.80 30.39
N ASN A 15 -37.41 18.53 29.69
CA ASN A 15 -37.36 18.25 28.25
C ASN A 15 -37.54 16.75 27.89
N GLY A 16 -37.92 15.90 28.84
CA GLY A 16 -38.11 14.46 28.67
C GLY A 16 -36.81 13.66 28.54
N ARG A 17 -35.65 14.22 28.86
CA ARG A 17 -34.34 13.59 28.64
C ARG A 17 -33.54 13.48 29.92
N GLN A 18 -32.75 12.41 30.03
CA GLN A 18 -31.82 12.22 31.14
C GLN A 18 -30.55 11.51 30.66
N LEU A 19 -29.40 12.04 31.08
CA LEU A 19 -28.12 11.38 30.87
C LEU A 19 -27.85 10.38 32.00
N VAL A 20 -27.59 9.14 31.65
CA VAL A 20 -27.22 8.06 32.57
C VAL A 20 -25.77 7.65 32.31
N ARG A 21 -24.99 7.49 33.37
CA ARG A 21 -23.57 7.08 33.32
C ARG A 21 -23.38 5.78 34.05
N CYS A 22 -22.78 4.79 33.40
CA CYS A 22 -22.47 3.48 33.98
C CYS A 22 -21.26 2.89 33.25
N ASP A 23 -20.26 2.37 33.98
CA ASP A 23 -19.06 1.74 33.43
C ASP A 23 -18.37 2.54 32.30
N GLY A 24 -18.24 3.86 32.49
CA GLY A 24 -17.65 4.78 31.50
C GLY A 24 -18.51 5.05 30.25
N LYS A 25 -19.68 4.41 30.12
CA LYS A 25 -20.66 4.66 29.07
C LYS A 25 -21.55 5.84 29.45
N GLN A 26 -21.92 6.63 28.46
CA GLN A 26 -22.87 7.74 28.59
C GLN A 26 -24.08 7.41 27.70
N VAL A 27 -25.25 7.23 28.29
CA VAL A 27 -26.48 6.85 27.62
C VAL A 27 -27.52 7.93 27.84
N LEU A 28 -28.05 8.48 26.75
CA LEU A 28 -29.12 9.46 26.76
C LEU A 28 -30.46 8.72 26.71
N VAL A 29 -31.22 8.78 27.80
CA VAL A 29 -32.61 8.31 27.87
C VAL A 29 -33.53 9.42 27.42
N ILE A 30 -34.46 9.12 26.52
CA ILE A 30 -35.38 10.10 25.92
C ILE A 30 -36.79 9.53 26.01
N ALA A 31 -37.71 10.30 26.60
CA ALA A 31 -39.13 10.05 26.52
C ALA A 31 -39.75 10.98 25.46
N GLN A 32 -40.29 10.40 24.39
CA GLN A 32 -40.98 11.15 23.34
C GLN A 32 -42.16 10.33 22.84
N GLU A 33 -43.29 11.00 22.56
CA GLU A 33 -44.50 10.38 22.00
C GLU A 33 -44.95 9.14 22.79
N GLY A 34 -44.85 9.21 24.12
CA GLY A 34 -45.23 8.12 25.03
C GLY A 34 -44.25 6.94 25.11
N ARG A 35 -43.20 6.91 24.28
CA ARG A 35 -42.19 5.84 24.23
C ARG A 35 -40.90 6.25 24.92
N LEU A 36 -40.10 5.26 25.32
CA LEU A 36 -38.74 5.45 25.85
C LEU A 36 -37.73 4.98 24.80
N PHE A 37 -36.67 5.75 24.66
CA PHE A 37 -35.51 5.46 23.83
C PHE A 37 -34.24 5.62 24.66
N ALA A 38 -33.21 4.87 24.31
CA ALA A 38 -31.90 5.00 24.93
C ALA A 38 -30.82 4.87 23.86
N ILE A 39 -29.98 5.89 23.73
CA ILE A 39 -28.90 5.95 22.74
C ILE A 39 -27.58 6.34 23.40
N ALA A 40 -26.46 6.06 22.74
CA ALA A 40 -25.17 6.58 23.17
C ALA A 40 -25.18 8.11 23.11
N ASN A 41 -24.72 8.77 24.17
CA ASN A 41 -24.67 10.23 24.21
C ASN A 41 -23.57 10.81 23.31
N ARG A 42 -22.64 10.01 22.81
CA ARG A 42 -21.59 10.48 21.89
C ARG A 42 -22.06 10.31 20.46
N CYS A 43 -22.11 11.41 19.70
CA CYS A 43 -22.33 11.37 18.27
C CYS A 43 -21.26 10.47 17.61
N PRO A 44 -21.64 9.50 16.75
CA PRO A 44 -20.68 8.56 16.16
C PRO A 44 -19.72 9.20 15.15
N HIS A 45 -19.99 10.45 14.72
CA HIS A 45 -19.11 11.25 13.86
C HIS A 45 -17.83 11.68 14.61
N GLU A 46 -17.93 12.68 15.49
CA GLU A 46 -16.79 13.27 16.22
C GLU A 46 -17.04 13.38 17.74
N GLY A 47 -18.04 12.66 18.26
CA GLY A 47 -18.22 12.50 19.70
C GLY A 47 -18.96 13.61 20.44
N TYR A 48 -19.52 14.61 19.73
CA TYR A 48 -20.34 15.67 20.34
C TYR A 48 -21.50 15.09 21.19
N PRO A 49 -21.80 15.69 22.36
CA PRO A 49 -22.86 15.23 23.24
C PRO A 49 -24.25 15.38 22.59
N LEU A 50 -24.90 14.27 22.28
CA LEU A 50 -26.24 14.22 21.72
C LEU A 50 -27.32 14.70 22.70
N SER A 51 -27.01 14.78 23.99
CA SER A 51 -27.86 15.41 25.02
C SER A 51 -28.08 16.90 24.76
N GLU A 52 -27.11 17.56 24.13
CA GLU A 52 -27.22 18.94 23.67
C GLU A 52 -27.97 19.05 22.34
N GLY A 53 -28.20 17.92 21.64
CA GLY A 53 -28.86 17.87 20.36
C GLY A 53 -30.32 18.34 20.39
N THR A 54 -30.82 18.68 19.21
CA THR A 54 -32.20 19.16 19.01
C THR A 54 -33.11 18.00 18.66
N LEU A 55 -34.17 17.79 19.45
CA LEU A 55 -35.15 16.74 19.23
C LEU A 55 -36.28 17.25 18.32
N GLY A 56 -36.44 16.61 17.17
CA GLY A 56 -37.46 16.93 16.17
C GLY A 56 -38.67 15.99 16.20
N PRO A 57 -39.69 16.26 15.35
CA PRO A 57 -40.84 15.37 15.18
C PRO A 57 -40.41 13.99 14.65
N GLY A 58 -41.22 12.96 14.91
CA GLY A 58 -40.95 11.60 14.44
C GLY A 58 -39.80 10.92 15.17
N CYS A 59 -39.52 11.32 16.41
CA CYS A 59 -38.43 10.77 17.23
C CYS A 59 -37.05 10.85 16.56
N VAL A 60 -36.75 11.98 15.91
CA VAL A 60 -35.46 12.24 15.25
C VAL A 60 -34.61 13.19 16.09
N LEU A 61 -33.39 12.76 16.45
CA LEU A 61 -32.44 13.59 17.17
C LEU A 61 -31.37 14.16 16.22
N THR A 62 -31.23 15.48 16.22
CA THR A 62 -30.24 16.21 15.42
C THR A 62 -29.04 16.61 16.29
N CYS A 63 -27.84 16.21 15.89
CA CYS A 63 -26.59 16.66 16.51
C CYS A 63 -26.34 18.13 16.16
N ASN A 64 -26.14 18.99 17.17
CA ASN A 64 -25.96 20.43 16.94
C ASN A 64 -24.61 20.81 16.31
N TRP A 65 -23.65 19.87 16.18
CA TRP A 65 -22.34 20.19 15.59
C TRP A 65 -22.37 20.15 14.05
N HIS A 66 -22.58 18.97 13.47
CA HIS A 66 -22.52 18.74 12.02
C HIS A 66 -23.88 18.33 11.44
N ASN A 67 -24.98 18.58 12.18
CA ASN A 67 -26.36 18.36 11.74
C ASN A 67 -26.69 16.91 11.34
N TRP A 68 -25.93 15.93 11.85
CA TRP A 68 -26.28 14.51 11.70
C TRP A 68 -27.58 14.22 12.42
N LYS A 69 -28.44 13.40 11.82
CA LYS A 69 -29.79 13.09 12.32
C LYS A 69 -29.94 11.61 12.55
N PHE A 70 -30.50 11.24 13.69
CA PHE A 70 -30.66 9.85 14.09
C PHE A 70 -32.12 9.55 14.38
N ASP A 71 -32.62 8.48 13.79
CA ASP A 71 -33.88 7.87 14.24
C ASP A 71 -33.65 7.22 15.61
N LEU A 72 -34.39 7.63 16.65
CA LEU A 72 -34.18 7.15 18.00
C LEU A 72 -34.58 5.68 18.20
N ALA A 73 -35.47 5.14 17.36
CA ALA A 73 -35.94 3.77 17.50
C ALA A 73 -34.88 2.76 17.04
N SER A 74 -34.27 3.00 15.88
CA SER A 74 -33.28 2.11 15.25
C SER A 74 -31.84 2.55 15.49
N GLY A 75 -31.60 3.82 15.79
CA GLY A 75 -30.28 4.44 15.80
C GLY A 75 -29.71 4.74 14.42
N ALA A 76 -30.46 4.47 13.34
CA ALA A 76 -30.01 4.72 11.98
C ALA A 76 -29.72 6.21 11.76
N ALA A 77 -28.65 6.51 11.02
CA ALA A 77 -28.39 7.86 10.54
C ALA A 77 -29.33 8.18 9.38
N LEU A 78 -30.22 9.16 9.57
CA LEU A 78 -31.09 9.72 8.52
C LEU A 78 -30.36 10.81 7.72
N VAL A 79 -29.42 11.49 8.38
CA VAL A 79 -28.46 12.43 7.78
C VAL A 79 -27.11 12.15 8.43
N GLY A 80 -26.07 12.00 7.64
CA GLY A 80 -24.78 11.48 8.08
C GLY A 80 -24.56 10.03 7.62
N ARG A 81 -23.56 9.36 8.19
CA ARG A 81 -23.14 8.02 7.73
C ARG A 81 -23.23 6.95 8.80
N ASP A 82 -22.64 7.20 9.97
CA ASP A 82 -22.57 6.19 11.05
C ASP A 82 -23.83 6.16 11.91
N PRO A 83 -24.41 4.98 12.20
CA PRO A 83 -25.54 4.87 13.11
C PRO A 83 -25.12 5.07 14.57
N VAL A 84 -25.97 5.73 15.36
CA VAL A 84 -25.77 5.82 16.81
C VAL A 84 -26.12 4.49 17.46
N ARG A 85 -25.37 4.10 18.50
CA ARG A 85 -25.69 2.91 19.27
C ARG A 85 -26.97 3.12 20.08
N THR A 86 -27.92 2.21 19.95
CA THR A 86 -29.09 2.09 20.84
C THR A 86 -28.80 1.14 22.00
N TYR A 87 -29.58 1.27 23.06
CA TYR A 87 -29.58 0.41 24.25
C TYR A 87 -31.00 -0.06 24.51
N GLU A 88 -31.15 -1.32 24.91
CA GLU A 88 -32.45 -1.82 25.34
C GLU A 88 -32.91 -1.05 26.58
N VAL A 89 -34.13 -0.51 26.52
CA VAL A 89 -34.76 0.27 27.58
C VAL A 89 -36.16 -0.26 27.84
N ALA A 90 -36.48 -0.47 29.12
CA ALA A 90 -37.81 -0.90 29.53
C ALA A 90 -38.25 -0.20 30.80
N GLU A 91 -39.54 0.11 30.91
CA GLU A 91 -40.15 0.57 32.15
C GLU A 91 -40.85 -0.62 32.82
N ARG A 92 -40.50 -0.91 34.08
CA ARG A 92 -41.12 -1.99 34.88
C ARG A 92 -41.40 -1.47 36.28
N ASN A 93 -42.63 -1.62 36.77
CA ASN A 93 -43.05 -1.13 38.09
C ASN A 93 -42.71 0.36 38.35
N GLY A 94 -42.73 1.20 37.31
CA GLY A 94 -42.43 2.64 37.40
C GLY A 94 -40.94 2.99 37.43
N GLU A 95 -40.05 2.02 37.21
CA GLU A 95 -38.60 2.22 37.10
C GLU A 95 -38.09 1.89 35.70
N ILE A 96 -37.11 2.66 35.22
CA ILE A 96 -36.47 2.52 33.92
C ILE A 96 -35.25 1.61 34.07
N PHE A 97 -35.18 0.59 33.21
CA PHE A 97 -34.09 -0.38 33.13
C PHE A 97 -33.33 -0.15 31.83
N LEU A 98 -32.00 -0.17 31.92
CA LEU A 98 -31.11 -0.09 30.76
C LEU A 98 -30.22 -1.33 30.72
N ASP A 99 -30.08 -1.92 29.54
CA ASP A 99 -29.08 -2.95 29.31
C ASP A 99 -27.77 -2.33 28.79
N PHE A 100 -26.78 -2.20 29.67
CA PHE A 100 -25.47 -1.67 29.32
C PHE A 100 -24.54 -2.69 28.66
N ARG A 101 -24.94 -3.96 28.52
CA ARG A 101 -24.08 -4.99 27.94
C ARG A 101 -23.72 -4.63 26.49
N ASP A 102 -22.49 -4.95 26.12
CA ASP A 102 -22.12 -4.91 24.72
C ASP A 102 -22.73 -6.11 24.00
N PRO A 103 -23.19 -5.95 22.73
CA PRO A 103 -23.60 -7.09 21.92
C PRO A 103 -22.47 -8.13 21.86
N PRO A 104 -22.76 -9.42 21.61
CA PRO A 104 -21.76 -10.46 21.44
C PRO A 104 -20.61 -10.04 20.51
N ALA A 105 -19.39 -10.51 20.78
CA ALA A 105 -18.20 -10.13 20.03
C ALA A 105 -18.36 -10.31 18.51
N GLY A 106 -18.95 -11.42 18.08
CA GLY A 106 -19.22 -11.70 16.66
C GLY A 106 -20.14 -10.68 15.98
N GLU A 107 -21.18 -10.21 16.68
CA GLU A 107 -22.06 -9.15 16.14
C GLU A 107 -21.31 -7.82 16.00
N ARG A 108 -20.44 -7.51 16.96
CA ARG A 108 -19.59 -6.30 16.88
C ARG A 108 -18.60 -6.37 15.73
N ARG A 109 -17.99 -7.54 15.48
CA ARG A 109 -17.14 -7.77 14.32
C ARG A 109 -17.88 -7.52 13.02
N VAL A 110 -19.05 -8.13 12.83
CA VAL A 110 -19.86 -7.93 11.61
C VAL A 110 -20.20 -6.46 11.41
N ARG A 111 -20.56 -5.75 12.48
CA ARG A 111 -20.82 -4.30 12.43
C ARG A 111 -19.57 -3.51 12.04
N ALA A 112 -18.41 -3.81 12.62
CA ALA A 112 -17.16 -3.12 12.31
C ALA A 112 -16.74 -3.35 10.86
N LEU A 113 -16.80 -4.58 10.34
CA LEU A 113 -16.49 -4.89 8.95
C LEU A 113 -17.42 -4.18 7.95
N ARG A 114 -18.73 -4.14 8.22
CA ARG A 114 -19.68 -3.33 7.42
C ARG A 114 -19.36 -1.83 7.47
N GLY A 115 -18.91 -1.34 8.62
CA GLY A 115 -18.45 0.04 8.76
C GLY A 115 -17.18 0.31 7.96
N ILE A 116 -16.22 -0.62 7.95
CA ILE A 116 -14.99 -0.56 7.14
C ILE A 116 -15.36 -0.54 5.65
N GLU A 117 -16.24 -1.42 5.19
CA GLU A 117 -16.73 -1.46 3.81
C GLU A 117 -17.30 -0.09 3.39
N ALA A 118 -18.24 0.45 4.17
CA ALA A 118 -18.82 1.76 3.89
C ALA A 118 -17.76 2.88 3.93
N ALA A 119 -16.81 2.84 4.86
CA ALA A 119 -15.74 3.81 4.96
C ALA A 119 -14.78 3.77 3.76
N ILE A 120 -14.50 2.59 3.20
CA ILE A 120 -13.70 2.42 1.98
C ILE A 120 -14.43 3.01 0.78
N LEU A 121 -15.73 2.72 0.63
CA LEU A 121 -16.53 3.26 -0.46
C LEU A 121 -16.65 4.78 -0.41
N ASP A 122 -16.67 5.37 0.80
CA ASP A 122 -16.72 6.81 1.03
C ASP A 122 -15.33 7.49 1.04
N ASN A 123 -14.23 6.73 0.93
CA ASN A 123 -12.86 7.17 1.17
C ASN A 123 -12.68 7.96 2.50
N ASP A 124 -13.37 7.52 3.57
CA ASP A 124 -13.39 8.18 4.89
C ASP A 124 -12.39 7.53 5.86
N ARG A 125 -11.15 8.04 5.85
CA ARG A 125 -10.06 7.55 6.72
C ARG A 125 -10.37 7.62 8.21
N ALA A 126 -11.05 8.67 8.67
CA ALA A 126 -11.38 8.82 10.08
C ALA A 126 -12.38 7.74 10.53
N ARG A 127 -13.34 7.40 9.67
CA ARG A 127 -14.27 6.29 9.89
C ARG A 127 -13.55 4.93 9.86
N MET A 128 -12.66 4.69 8.89
CA MET A 128 -11.83 3.47 8.86
C MET A 128 -11.11 3.27 10.21
N ALA A 129 -10.47 4.33 10.74
CA ALA A 129 -9.78 4.29 12.03
C ALA A 129 -10.70 3.86 13.18
N ARG A 130 -11.90 4.44 13.26
CA ARG A 130 -12.87 4.10 14.29
C ARG A 130 -13.34 2.65 14.16
N GLU A 131 -13.55 2.16 12.95
CA GLU A 131 -14.06 0.80 12.73
C GLU A 131 -12.99 -0.27 12.96
N VAL A 132 -11.73 -0.03 12.55
CA VAL A 132 -10.59 -0.92 12.89
C VAL A 132 -10.41 -0.98 14.42
N ALA A 133 -10.47 0.16 15.11
CA ALA A 133 -10.40 0.19 16.57
C ALA A 133 -11.58 -0.55 17.23
N ARG A 134 -12.79 -0.51 16.64
CA ARG A 134 -13.95 -1.28 17.11
C ARG A 134 -13.78 -2.78 16.88
N LEU A 135 -13.14 -3.17 15.78
CA LEU A 135 -12.80 -4.56 15.47
C LEU A 135 -11.80 -5.13 16.49
N GLU A 136 -10.70 -4.43 16.75
CA GLU A 136 -9.72 -4.81 17.78
C GLU A 136 -10.39 -4.90 19.17
N ARG A 137 -11.21 -3.89 19.54
CA ARG A 137 -11.96 -3.91 20.81
C ARG A 137 -12.95 -5.08 20.90
N ALA A 138 -13.44 -5.59 19.76
CA ALA A 138 -14.29 -6.76 19.74
C ALA A 138 -13.51 -8.07 19.97
N GLY A 139 -12.17 -8.03 19.97
CA GLY A 139 -11.28 -9.18 20.17
C GLY A 139 -10.80 -9.83 18.88
N TYR A 140 -10.85 -9.11 17.76
CA TYR A 140 -10.46 -9.61 16.43
C TYR A 140 -9.24 -8.88 15.89
N ASP A 141 -8.48 -9.54 15.01
CA ASP A 141 -7.26 -8.99 14.45
C ASP A 141 -7.58 -7.86 13.45
N ALA A 142 -6.81 -6.77 13.51
CA ALA A 142 -6.99 -5.64 12.60
C ALA A 142 -6.65 -5.98 11.14
N GLY A 143 -5.80 -6.98 10.90
CA GLY A 143 -5.51 -7.51 9.57
C GLY A 143 -6.74 -8.06 8.87
N GLU A 144 -7.78 -8.48 9.60
CA GLU A 144 -9.06 -8.85 8.99
C GLU A 144 -9.71 -7.69 8.22
N ALA A 145 -9.50 -6.45 8.66
CA ALA A 145 -9.97 -5.26 7.94
C ALA A 145 -9.31 -5.15 6.56
N LEU A 146 -8.00 -5.42 6.48
CA LEU A 146 -7.25 -5.39 5.21
C LEU A 146 -7.64 -6.54 4.29
N VAL A 147 -7.82 -7.75 4.82
CA VAL A 147 -8.32 -8.89 4.04
C VAL A 147 -9.70 -8.56 3.46
N HIS A 148 -10.58 -7.98 4.28
CA HIS A 148 -11.90 -7.57 3.85
C HIS A 148 -11.84 -6.47 2.77
N ALA A 149 -10.99 -5.46 2.96
CA ALA A 149 -10.78 -4.38 2.00
C ALA A 149 -10.27 -4.89 0.65
N PHE A 150 -9.23 -5.74 0.64
CA PHE A 150 -8.71 -6.28 -0.61
C PHE A 150 -9.75 -7.13 -1.34
N ARG A 151 -10.57 -7.92 -0.64
CA ARG A 151 -11.68 -8.66 -1.29
C ARG A 151 -12.72 -7.73 -1.91
N LEU A 152 -13.13 -6.70 -1.18
CA LEU A 152 -14.10 -5.71 -1.63
C LEU A 152 -13.60 -4.97 -2.89
N CYS A 153 -12.33 -4.58 -2.88
CA CYS A 153 -11.72 -3.74 -3.92
C CYS A 153 -11.15 -4.55 -5.09
N ASN A 154 -10.92 -5.85 -4.96
CA ASN A 154 -10.16 -6.63 -5.95
C ASN A 154 -10.75 -6.53 -7.37
N GLY A 155 -12.07 -6.70 -7.48
CA GLY A 155 -12.79 -6.60 -8.75
C GLY A 155 -12.96 -5.17 -9.27
N ARG A 156 -12.31 -4.17 -8.68
CA ARG A 156 -12.37 -2.75 -9.06
C ARG A 156 -11.03 -2.19 -9.53
N LEU A 157 -10.03 -3.06 -9.63
CA LEU A 157 -8.68 -2.72 -10.08
C LEU A 157 -8.51 -3.11 -11.54
N GLU A 158 -8.59 -2.12 -12.43
CA GLU A 158 -8.52 -2.32 -13.88
C GLU A 158 -7.23 -3.03 -14.32
N ASP A 159 -6.10 -2.57 -13.78
CA ASP A 159 -4.76 -3.09 -14.13
C ASP A 159 -4.20 -4.04 -13.07
N GLY A 160 -5.03 -4.49 -12.12
CA GLY A 160 -4.65 -5.43 -11.07
C GLY A 160 -3.91 -4.78 -9.90
N MET A 161 -2.87 -5.45 -9.39
CA MET A 161 -2.19 -5.08 -8.15
C MET A 161 -1.60 -3.67 -8.21
N THR A 162 -1.82 -2.90 -7.15
CA THR A 162 -1.36 -1.51 -7.01
C THR A 162 -0.32 -1.35 -5.91
N HIS A 163 0.18 -0.13 -5.71
CA HIS A 163 1.06 0.18 -4.57
C HIS A 163 0.40 -0.06 -3.21
N ALA A 164 -0.93 0.03 -3.09
CA ALA A 164 -1.64 -0.27 -1.85
C ALA A 164 -1.28 -1.67 -1.35
N HIS A 165 -1.27 -2.66 -2.25
CA HIS A 165 -0.93 -4.05 -1.94
C HIS A 165 0.56 -4.19 -1.60
N ALA A 166 1.42 -3.64 -2.46
CA ALA A 166 2.87 -3.77 -2.31
C ALA A 166 3.37 -3.16 -1.00
N ALA A 167 2.84 -1.99 -0.62
CA ALA A 167 3.21 -1.33 0.61
C ALA A 167 2.48 -1.89 1.84
N ALA A 168 1.33 -2.56 1.70
CA ALA A 168 0.63 -3.17 2.83
C ALA A 168 1.52 -4.17 3.58
N ALA A 169 2.33 -4.96 2.87
CA ALA A 169 3.29 -5.87 3.49
C ALA A 169 4.25 -5.13 4.44
N ASP A 170 4.76 -3.98 4.00
CA ASP A 170 5.71 -3.18 4.76
C ASP A 170 5.02 -2.39 5.89
N TRP A 171 3.81 -1.88 5.65
CA TRP A 171 3.01 -1.19 6.67
C TRP A 171 2.64 -2.14 7.81
N LEU A 172 2.30 -3.39 7.50
CA LEU A 172 2.06 -4.42 8.50
C LEU A 172 3.32 -4.78 9.29
N LEU A 173 4.50 -4.73 8.67
CA LEU A 173 5.77 -4.86 9.40
C LEU A 173 5.97 -3.70 10.39
N LEU A 174 5.65 -2.46 10.00
CA LEU A 174 5.66 -1.31 10.90
C LEU A 174 4.62 -1.45 12.01
N ALA A 175 3.41 -1.92 11.69
CA ALA A 175 2.38 -2.15 12.70
C ALA A 175 2.83 -3.17 13.76
N ALA A 176 3.52 -4.24 13.35
CA ALA A 176 4.08 -5.24 14.27
C ALA A 176 5.22 -4.71 15.14
N ARG A 177 5.93 -3.67 14.69
CA ARG A 177 7.05 -3.02 15.41
C ARG A 177 6.63 -1.77 16.19
N ALA A 178 5.36 -1.36 16.11
CA ALA A 178 4.87 -0.14 16.75
C ALA A 178 4.96 -0.23 18.28
N GLU A 179 5.36 0.87 18.92
CA GLU A 179 5.52 0.95 20.37
C GLU A 179 4.22 1.33 21.06
N THR A 180 3.32 2.00 20.34
CA THR A 180 2.02 2.43 20.85
C THR A 180 0.86 1.87 20.01
N THR A 181 -0.32 1.75 20.63
CA THR A 181 -1.55 1.40 19.92
C THR A 181 -1.91 2.42 18.84
N ALA A 182 -1.58 3.70 19.04
CA ALA A 182 -1.83 4.73 18.04
C ALA A 182 -0.93 4.55 16.80
N GLU A 183 0.36 4.28 16.99
CA GLU A 183 1.30 3.98 15.91
C GLU A 183 0.89 2.71 15.15
N ARG A 184 0.51 1.65 15.87
CA ARG A 184 0.03 0.41 15.24
C ARG A 184 -1.17 0.67 14.36
N LEU A 185 -2.17 1.40 14.87
CA LEU A 185 -3.37 1.75 14.11
C LEU A 185 -3.04 2.65 12.92
N ALA A 186 -2.16 3.64 13.08
CA ALA A 186 -1.74 4.52 11.99
C ALA A 186 -1.13 3.72 10.82
N ALA A 187 -0.21 2.80 11.13
CA ALA A 187 0.40 1.93 10.12
C ALA A 187 -0.62 0.98 9.46
N GLN A 188 -1.60 0.46 10.21
CA GLN A 188 -2.67 -0.39 9.65
C GLN A 188 -3.63 0.38 8.73
N LEU A 189 -3.82 1.68 8.96
CA LEU A 189 -4.74 2.52 8.18
C LEU A 189 -4.17 2.95 6.84
N GLU A 190 -2.84 3.08 6.71
CA GLU A 190 -2.21 3.48 5.46
C GLU A 190 -2.59 2.60 4.26
N PRO A 191 -2.48 1.25 4.31
CA PRO A 191 -2.92 0.41 3.20
C PRO A 191 -4.44 0.42 2.98
N LEU A 192 -5.26 0.60 4.02
CA LEU A 192 -6.72 0.74 3.88
C LEU A 192 -7.10 2.05 3.15
N GLY A 193 -6.50 3.16 3.57
CA GLY A 193 -6.73 4.46 2.95
C GLY A 193 -6.19 4.51 1.51
N HIS A 194 -5.12 3.77 1.21
CA HIS A 194 -4.58 3.68 -0.14
C HIS A 194 -5.48 2.85 -1.07
N ILE A 195 -5.95 1.67 -0.65
CA ILE A 195 -6.82 0.87 -1.51
C ILE A 195 -8.19 1.56 -1.74
N ALA A 196 -8.69 2.29 -0.74
CA ALA A 196 -9.87 3.15 -0.91
C ALA A 196 -9.62 4.26 -1.94
N TRP A 197 -8.48 4.94 -1.87
CA TRP A 197 -8.06 5.94 -2.87
C TRP A 197 -7.97 5.35 -4.28
N ASP A 198 -7.33 4.19 -4.43
CA ASP A 198 -7.15 3.53 -5.73
C ASP A 198 -8.47 3.07 -6.36
N THR A 199 -9.52 2.87 -5.56
CA THR A 199 -10.82 2.39 -6.03
C THR A 199 -11.94 3.42 -5.97
N GLU A 200 -11.63 4.65 -5.56
CA GLU A 200 -12.58 5.76 -5.53
C GLU A 200 -13.04 6.10 -6.96
N GLY A 201 -14.36 6.00 -7.20
CA GLY A 201 -14.94 6.20 -8.53
C GLY A 201 -14.56 5.14 -9.58
N ALA A 202 -13.83 4.08 -9.21
CA ALA A 202 -13.44 3.02 -10.13
C ALA A 202 -14.63 2.16 -10.57
N GLY A 203 -14.58 1.67 -11.82
CA GLY A 203 -15.53 0.72 -12.37
C GLY A 203 -15.37 -0.71 -11.86
N GLU A 204 -16.09 -1.65 -12.49
CA GLU A 204 -16.02 -3.07 -12.18
C GLU A 204 -15.25 -3.83 -13.28
N PHE A 205 -14.28 -4.62 -12.84
CA PHE A 205 -13.36 -5.44 -13.63
C PHE A 205 -13.29 -6.84 -13.00
N PRO A 206 -14.37 -7.63 -13.06
CA PRO A 206 -14.41 -8.95 -12.44
C PRO A 206 -13.34 -9.88 -13.02
N TYR A 207 -12.87 -10.83 -12.21
CA TYR A 207 -11.94 -11.86 -12.68
C TYR A 207 -12.73 -13.06 -13.23
N PRO A 208 -12.17 -13.79 -14.21
CA PRO A 208 -12.69 -15.08 -14.63
C PRO A 208 -12.90 -16.06 -13.44
N GLU A 209 -13.98 -16.83 -13.47
CA GLU A 209 -14.36 -17.75 -12.38
C GLU A 209 -13.81 -19.18 -12.55
N THR A 210 -13.42 -19.54 -13.77
CA THR A 210 -12.92 -20.88 -14.11
C THR A 210 -11.69 -21.23 -13.27
N ALA A 211 -11.58 -22.49 -12.85
CA ALA A 211 -10.40 -23.05 -12.20
C ALA A 211 -9.83 -24.20 -13.05
N ALA A 212 -8.50 -24.29 -13.11
CA ALA A 212 -7.76 -25.37 -13.75
C ALA A 212 -6.60 -25.77 -12.85
N GLU A 213 -6.19 -27.05 -12.87
CA GLU A 213 -5.04 -27.54 -12.08
C GLU A 213 -3.82 -26.62 -12.24
N TRP A 214 -3.09 -26.38 -11.14
CA TRP A 214 -1.89 -25.56 -11.18
C TRP A 214 -0.86 -26.15 -12.15
N ASN A 215 -0.52 -25.40 -13.20
CA ASN A 215 0.54 -25.73 -14.13
C ASN A 215 1.46 -24.52 -14.24
N ALA A 216 2.66 -24.61 -13.67
CA ALA A 216 3.63 -23.52 -13.67
C ALA A 216 3.99 -23.04 -15.09
N ALA A 217 4.26 -23.96 -16.01
CA ALA A 217 4.59 -23.62 -17.39
C ALA A 217 3.39 -23.06 -18.15
N GLY A 218 2.20 -23.62 -17.91
CA GLY A 218 0.94 -23.13 -18.47
C GLY A 218 0.61 -21.71 -18.00
N PHE A 219 0.83 -21.41 -16.72
CA PHE A 219 0.69 -20.06 -16.16
C PHE A 219 1.65 -19.07 -16.82
N VAL A 220 2.95 -19.39 -16.90
CA VAL A 220 3.95 -18.51 -17.53
C VAL A 220 3.61 -18.26 -19.01
N ALA A 221 3.22 -19.30 -19.74
CA ALA A 221 2.82 -19.19 -21.14
C ALA A 221 1.56 -18.32 -21.31
N ALA A 222 0.56 -18.47 -20.44
CA ALA A 222 -0.65 -17.64 -20.46
C ALA A 222 -0.35 -16.17 -20.20
N VAL A 223 0.54 -15.86 -19.23
CA VAL A 223 0.99 -14.48 -18.99
C VAL A 223 1.71 -13.90 -20.22
N GLU A 224 2.60 -14.68 -20.85
CA GLU A 224 3.37 -14.23 -22.02
C GLU A 224 2.48 -13.83 -23.22
N VAL A 225 1.37 -14.54 -23.43
CA VAL A 225 0.41 -14.26 -24.52
C VAL A 225 -0.77 -13.39 -24.07
N GLU A 226 -0.68 -12.80 -22.87
CA GLU A 226 -1.68 -11.91 -22.29
C GLU A 226 -3.09 -12.55 -22.10
N ASP A 227 -3.15 -13.88 -21.86
CA ASP A 227 -4.38 -14.63 -21.60
C ASP A 227 -4.73 -14.66 -20.11
N GLU A 228 -5.51 -13.66 -19.67
CA GLU A 228 -5.98 -13.55 -18.29
C GLU A 228 -6.85 -14.73 -17.84
N ALA A 229 -7.71 -15.24 -18.72
CA ALA A 229 -8.64 -16.32 -18.36
C ALA A 229 -7.88 -17.59 -17.98
N THR A 230 -6.89 -17.98 -18.78
CA THR A 230 -6.08 -19.17 -18.51
C THR A 230 -5.15 -18.95 -17.31
N ALA A 231 -4.50 -17.80 -17.19
CA ALA A 231 -3.60 -17.51 -16.07
C ALA A 231 -4.35 -17.51 -14.72
N VAL A 232 -5.53 -16.86 -14.67
CA VAL A 232 -6.40 -16.84 -13.49
C VAL A 232 -6.91 -18.24 -13.16
N ALA A 233 -7.25 -19.06 -14.17
CA ALA A 233 -7.71 -20.42 -13.94
C ALA A 233 -6.68 -21.28 -13.21
N HIS A 234 -5.40 -21.20 -13.59
CA HIS A 234 -4.31 -21.88 -12.88
C HIS A 234 -4.17 -21.39 -11.43
N VAL A 235 -4.21 -20.08 -11.20
CA VAL A 235 -4.13 -19.50 -9.84
C VAL A 235 -5.29 -19.97 -8.97
N ARG A 236 -6.52 -19.97 -9.51
CA ARG A 236 -7.70 -20.48 -8.79
C ARG A 236 -7.59 -21.97 -8.47
N GLY A 237 -7.06 -22.79 -9.39
CA GLY A 237 -6.82 -24.20 -9.08
C GLY A 237 -5.74 -24.41 -8.03
N ALA A 238 -4.68 -23.62 -8.02
CA ALA A 238 -3.67 -23.64 -6.96
C ALA A 238 -4.29 -23.31 -5.59
N LEU A 239 -5.16 -22.28 -5.54
CA LEU A 239 -5.90 -21.91 -4.32
C LEU A 239 -6.87 -23.01 -3.88
N ALA A 240 -7.58 -23.65 -4.81
CA ALA A 240 -8.49 -24.77 -4.52
C ALA A 240 -7.75 -26.02 -4.01
N GLN A 241 -6.50 -26.20 -4.42
CA GLN A 241 -5.59 -27.23 -3.93
C GLN A 241 -4.87 -26.83 -2.62
N CYS A 242 -5.16 -25.64 -2.08
CA CYS A 242 -4.49 -25.06 -0.91
C CYS A 242 -2.96 -25.03 -1.06
N LEU A 243 -2.45 -24.78 -2.29
CA LEU A 243 -1.02 -24.64 -2.51
C LEU A 243 -0.53 -23.33 -1.87
N PRO A 244 0.50 -23.38 -1.01
CA PRO A 244 1.04 -22.15 -0.43
C PRO A 244 1.77 -21.34 -1.50
N TYR A 245 1.81 -20.01 -1.32
CA TYR A 245 2.44 -19.09 -2.28
C TYR A 245 3.87 -19.50 -2.70
N ALA A 246 4.65 -20.07 -1.78
CA ALA A 246 5.99 -20.57 -2.07
C ALA A 246 6.06 -21.59 -3.23
N LYS A 247 4.98 -22.35 -3.50
CA LYS A 247 4.89 -23.27 -4.64
C LYS A 247 4.58 -22.58 -5.96
N LEU A 248 4.01 -21.38 -5.93
CA LEU A 248 3.64 -20.59 -7.10
C LEU A 248 4.75 -19.58 -7.45
N ARG A 249 5.45 -19.06 -6.43
CA ARG A 249 6.43 -17.96 -6.56
C ARG A 249 7.47 -18.19 -7.65
N GLY A 250 7.96 -19.42 -7.83
CA GLY A 250 8.95 -19.71 -8.87
C GLY A 250 8.45 -19.39 -10.29
N ALA A 251 7.20 -19.72 -10.61
CA ALA A 251 6.58 -19.44 -11.90
C ALA A 251 6.18 -17.96 -12.04
N ILE A 252 5.65 -17.38 -10.96
CA ILE A 252 5.30 -15.95 -10.89
C ILE A 252 6.55 -15.08 -11.09
N GLY A 253 7.67 -15.43 -10.43
CA GLY A 253 8.95 -14.74 -10.58
C GLY A 253 9.55 -14.86 -11.98
N GLU A 254 9.38 -16.02 -12.62
CA GLU A 254 9.78 -16.21 -14.02
C GLU A 254 8.99 -15.30 -14.96
N ALA A 255 7.67 -15.23 -14.80
CA ALA A 255 6.81 -14.31 -15.56
C ALA A 255 7.18 -12.84 -15.27
N ALA A 256 7.42 -12.50 -14.01
CA ALA A 256 7.77 -11.14 -13.58
C ALA A 256 9.11 -10.63 -14.14
N LEU A 257 10.06 -11.53 -14.40
CA LEU A 257 11.38 -11.21 -14.95
C LEU A 257 11.50 -11.56 -16.44
N ALA A 258 10.46 -12.09 -17.08
CA ALA A 258 10.47 -12.40 -18.52
C ALA A 258 10.81 -11.16 -19.36
N HIS A 259 10.22 -10.01 -18.97
CA HIS A 259 10.37 -8.72 -19.62
C HIS A 259 10.79 -7.64 -18.62
N TYR A 260 11.31 -6.52 -19.12
CA TYR A 260 11.50 -5.34 -18.29
C TYR A 260 10.17 -4.60 -18.20
N ALA A 261 9.29 -5.09 -17.33
CA ALA A 261 7.89 -4.70 -17.33
C ALA A 261 7.55 -3.71 -16.19
N ALA A 262 6.70 -2.73 -16.50
CA ALA A 262 6.17 -1.72 -15.59
C ALA A 262 7.26 -1.07 -14.70
N PHE A 263 8.41 -0.76 -15.30
CA PHE A 263 9.55 -0.17 -14.62
C PHE A 263 10.02 -0.97 -13.37
N GLY A 264 9.97 -2.30 -13.46
CA GLY A 264 10.39 -3.23 -12.41
C GLY A 264 9.30 -3.62 -11.41
N HIS A 265 8.09 -3.07 -11.52
CA HIS A 265 7.02 -3.36 -10.56
C HIS A 265 6.63 -4.83 -10.50
N CYS A 266 6.64 -5.56 -11.62
CA CYS A 266 6.29 -6.98 -11.64
C CYS A 266 7.13 -7.80 -10.66
N ALA A 267 8.45 -7.58 -10.64
CA ALA A 267 9.35 -8.24 -9.69
C ALA A 267 9.13 -7.76 -8.26
N ILE A 268 9.02 -6.45 -8.05
CA ILE A 268 8.79 -5.84 -6.73
C ILE A 268 7.51 -6.42 -6.09
N TYR A 269 6.43 -6.49 -6.86
CA TYR A 269 5.13 -6.90 -6.35
C TYR A 269 5.04 -8.41 -6.18
N THR A 270 5.78 -9.19 -6.96
CA THR A 270 5.96 -10.63 -6.71
C THR A 270 6.53 -10.86 -5.31
N LEU A 271 7.61 -10.16 -4.93
CA LEU A 271 8.13 -10.24 -3.56
C LEU A 271 7.09 -9.77 -2.52
N LYS A 272 6.46 -8.61 -2.76
CA LYS A 272 5.53 -8.03 -1.79
C LYS A 272 4.23 -8.82 -1.62
N ALA A 273 3.76 -9.51 -2.65
CA ALA A 273 2.60 -10.39 -2.56
C ALA A 273 2.86 -11.55 -1.58
N GLY A 274 4.02 -12.21 -1.68
CA GLY A 274 4.41 -13.26 -0.74
C GLY A 274 4.52 -12.74 0.70
N GLN A 275 5.19 -11.60 0.89
CA GLN A 275 5.32 -10.94 2.19
C GLN A 275 3.97 -10.52 2.80
N LEU A 276 3.00 -10.12 1.97
CA LEU A 276 1.66 -9.76 2.40
C LEU A 276 0.85 -11.01 2.81
N ILE A 277 0.91 -12.09 2.02
CA ILE A 277 0.25 -13.36 2.32
C ILE A 277 0.81 -13.97 3.60
N GLU A 278 2.12 -13.93 3.81
CA GLU A 278 2.76 -14.40 5.05
C GLU A 278 2.24 -13.66 6.30
N ARG A 279 2.03 -12.34 6.19
CA ARG A 279 1.60 -11.50 7.32
C ARG A 279 0.11 -11.57 7.61
N LEU A 280 -0.73 -11.67 6.57
CA LEU A 280 -2.19 -11.70 6.73
C LEU A 280 -2.77 -13.11 6.71
N GLY A 281 -1.98 -14.14 6.39
CA GLY A 281 -2.43 -15.52 6.22
C GLY A 281 -3.09 -15.79 4.87
N GLU A 282 -3.32 -17.08 4.59
CA GLU A 282 -3.84 -17.58 3.31
C GLU A 282 -5.22 -17.00 2.92
N GLN A 283 -5.99 -16.46 3.87
CA GLN A 283 -7.26 -15.78 3.58
C GLN A 283 -7.13 -14.58 2.64
N VAL A 284 -5.94 -13.97 2.55
CA VAL A 284 -5.68 -12.85 1.62
C VAL A 284 -5.18 -13.31 0.25
N ALA A 285 -4.82 -14.60 0.10
CA ALA A 285 -4.10 -15.09 -1.07
C ALA A 285 -4.89 -14.89 -2.37
N GLU A 286 -6.18 -15.19 -2.38
CA GLU A 286 -7.02 -15.03 -3.57
C GLU A 286 -7.02 -13.59 -4.11
N PRO A 287 -7.46 -12.55 -3.36
CA PRO A 287 -7.48 -11.21 -3.93
C PRO A 287 -6.09 -10.70 -4.33
N VAL A 288 -5.04 -11.05 -3.58
CA VAL A 288 -3.67 -10.61 -3.88
C VAL A 288 -3.12 -11.30 -5.14
N LEU A 289 -3.30 -12.61 -5.29
CA LEU A 289 -2.76 -13.36 -6.42
C LEU A 289 -3.51 -13.07 -7.71
N LEU A 290 -4.83 -12.85 -7.66
CA LEU A 290 -5.60 -12.44 -8.81
C LEU A 290 -5.16 -11.04 -9.29
N ALA A 291 -5.03 -10.08 -8.38
CA ALA A 291 -4.53 -8.75 -8.69
C ALA A 291 -3.10 -8.80 -9.27
N LEU A 292 -2.19 -9.58 -8.68
CA LEU A 292 -0.83 -9.73 -9.19
C LEU A 292 -0.83 -10.35 -10.60
N THR A 293 -1.65 -11.38 -10.83
CA THR A 293 -1.73 -12.05 -12.13
C THR A 293 -2.18 -11.11 -13.23
N ARG A 294 -3.25 -10.35 -13.00
CA ARG A 294 -3.72 -9.32 -13.95
C ARG A 294 -2.66 -8.27 -14.21
N MET A 295 -1.95 -7.83 -13.18
CA MET A 295 -0.87 -6.86 -13.35
C MET A 295 0.27 -7.42 -14.20
N LEU A 296 0.68 -8.67 -14.01
CA LEU A 296 1.72 -9.30 -14.83
C LEU A 296 1.34 -9.33 -16.32
N ILE A 297 0.05 -9.55 -16.61
CA ILE A 297 -0.50 -9.55 -17.98
C ILE A 297 -0.58 -8.14 -18.56
N ARG A 298 -1.09 -7.17 -17.80
CA ARG A 298 -1.33 -5.80 -18.29
C ARG A 298 -0.11 -4.88 -18.20
N ALA A 299 0.99 -5.37 -17.62
CA ALA A 299 2.19 -4.57 -17.43
C ALA A 299 2.79 -4.11 -18.76
N ARG A 300 3.08 -2.81 -18.86
CA ARG A 300 3.76 -2.25 -20.02
C ARG A 300 5.17 -2.81 -20.12
N ARG A 301 5.52 -3.32 -21.30
CA ARG A 301 6.85 -3.84 -21.62
C ARG A 301 7.80 -2.71 -21.99
N GLU A 302 8.53 -2.20 -20.99
CA GLU A 302 9.43 -1.06 -21.15
C GLU A 302 10.58 -1.39 -22.12
N GLU A 303 11.04 -2.65 -22.20
CA GLU A 303 12.13 -3.03 -23.13
C GLU A 303 11.78 -2.85 -24.61
N ARG A 304 10.49 -2.64 -24.94
CA ARG A 304 10.04 -2.35 -26.30
C ARG A 304 10.29 -0.88 -26.69
N LEU A 305 10.56 0.00 -25.73
CA LEU A 305 10.87 1.40 -26.01
C LEU A 305 12.25 1.53 -26.69
N PRO A 306 12.45 2.53 -27.57
CA PRO A 306 13.73 2.73 -28.26
C PRO A 306 14.94 2.84 -27.34
N GLU A 307 14.77 3.42 -26.14
CA GLU A 307 15.84 3.60 -25.14
C GLU A 307 16.38 2.25 -24.60
N PHE A 308 15.59 1.17 -24.66
CA PHE A 308 15.92 -0.14 -24.06
C PHE A 308 16.07 -1.27 -25.09
N ARG A 309 16.02 -0.97 -26.39
CA ARG A 309 16.04 -1.96 -27.48
C ARG A 309 17.24 -2.92 -27.47
N GLY A 310 18.34 -2.54 -26.80
CA GLY A 310 19.52 -3.38 -26.64
C GLY A 310 19.32 -4.59 -25.72
N TYR A 311 18.27 -4.61 -24.90
CA TYR A 311 18.02 -5.65 -23.88
C TYR A 311 17.92 -7.06 -24.49
N ALA A 312 17.06 -7.25 -25.50
CA ALA A 312 16.85 -8.57 -26.10
C ALA A 312 18.14 -9.15 -26.71
N LYS A 313 18.95 -8.29 -27.34
CA LYS A 313 20.26 -8.68 -27.87
C LYS A 313 21.21 -9.08 -26.74
N ALA A 314 21.33 -8.27 -25.70
CA ALA A 314 22.22 -8.56 -24.58
C ALA A 314 21.83 -9.86 -23.85
N LEU A 315 20.54 -10.17 -23.75
CA LEU A 315 20.06 -11.43 -23.18
C LEU A 315 20.41 -12.63 -24.06
N ALA A 316 20.29 -12.51 -25.39
CA ALA A 316 20.71 -13.56 -26.32
C ALA A 316 22.23 -13.79 -26.36
N GLU A 317 23.01 -12.74 -26.09
CA GLU A 317 24.48 -12.80 -25.99
C GLU A 317 24.98 -13.32 -24.63
N TRP A 318 24.10 -13.51 -23.64
CA TRP A 318 24.50 -13.99 -22.32
C TRP A 318 24.85 -15.48 -22.35
N ASP A 319 26.14 -15.79 -22.19
CA ASP A 319 26.66 -17.16 -22.13
C ASP A 319 27.36 -17.50 -20.80
N GLY A 320 27.47 -16.53 -19.89
CA GLY A 320 28.15 -16.69 -18.60
C GLY A 320 29.68 -16.79 -18.69
N SER A 321 30.29 -16.45 -19.83
CA SER A 321 31.73 -16.60 -20.06
C SER A 321 32.53 -15.28 -19.93
N GLY A 322 31.86 -14.16 -19.67
CA GLY A 322 32.48 -12.84 -19.61
C GLY A 322 33.57 -12.69 -18.55
N ALA A 323 34.73 -12.16 -18.93
CA ALA A 323 35.92 -12.04 -18.07
C ALA A 323 36.18 -10.64 -17.48
N ALA A 324 35.36 -9.63 -17.83
CA ALA A 324 35.55 -8.26 -17.35
C ALA A 324 35.28 -8.14 -15.84
N SER A 325 35.90 -7.13 -15.20
CA SER A 325 35.65 -6.83 -13.79
C SER A 325 34.24 -6.30 -13.56
N ALA A 326 33.67 -6.63 -12.41
CA ALA A 326 32.38 -6.14 -11.93
C ALA A 326 32.56 -5.24 -10.70
N ARG A 327 32.93 -3.98 -10.91
CA ARG A 327 32.95 -2.94 -9.85
C ARG A 327 31.95 -1.84 -10.21
N ALA A 328 31.36 -1.16 -9.23
CA ALA A 328 30.38 -0.10 -9.51
C ALA A 328 30.94 0.99 -10.47
N SER A 329 32.22 1.37 -10.30
CA SER A 329 32.92 2.31 -11.19
C SER A 329 32.98 1.88 -12.64
N ASP A 330 32.87 0.57 -12.92
CA ASP A 330 32.89 0.02 -14.27
C ASP A 330 31.56 0.26 -15.01
N PHE A 331 30.48 0.62 -14.30
CA PHE A 331 29.15 0.86 -14.86
C PHE A 331 28.72 2.33 -14.81
N ILE A 332 29.24 3.12 -13.87
CA ILE A 332 28.89 4.54 -13.70
C ILE A 332 29.18 5.33 -14.99
N GLY A 333 28.21 6.14 -15.43
CA GLY A 333 28.32 7.01 -16.60
C GLY A 333 28.06 6.35 -17.96
N HIS A 334 27.97 5.02 -18.02
CA HIS A 334 27.62 4.31 -19.25
C HIS A 334 26.16 4.55 -19.64
N SER A 335 25.87 4.64 -20.94
CA SER A 335 24.50 4.58 -21.48
C SER A 335 23.87 3.21 -21.25
N VAL A 336 22.57 3.05 -21.53
CA VAL A 336 21.88 1.75 -21.51
C VAL A 336 22.66 0.67 -22.26
N ASP A 337 23.00 0.89 -23.55
CA ASP A 337 23.78 -0.06 -24.33
C ASP A 337 25.20 -0.31 -23.78
N GLY A 338 25.81 0.70 -23.17
CA GLY A 338 27.11 0.58 -22.52
C GLY A 338 27.04 -0.32 -21.29
N ALA A 339 26.05 -0.08 -20.42
CA ALA A 339 25.81 -0.85 -19.22
C ALA A 339 25.45 -2.31 -19.54
N LEU A 340 24.57 -2.54 -20.53
CA LEU A 340 24.23 -3.89 -21.01
C LEU A 340 25.46 -4.65 -21.51
N ARG A 341 26.25 -4.06 -22.42
CA ARG A 341 27.50 -4.69 -22.91
C ARG A 341 28.48 -4.98 -21.79
N ARG A 342 28.64 -4.06 -20.83
CA ARG A 342 29.53 -4.28 -19.69
C ARG A 342 29.02 -5.41 -18.80
N THR A 343 27.70 -5.53 -18.63
CA THR A 343 27.08 -6.60 -17.86
C THR A 343 27.34 -7.95 -18.50
N VAL A 344 27.09 -8.11 -19.81
CA VAL A 344 27.41 -9.34 -20.56
C VAL A 344 28.91 -9.66 -20.50
N ALA A 345 29.77 -8.64 -20.67
CA ALA A 345 31.22 -8.82 -20.58
C ALA A 345 31.70 -9.25 -19.19
N SER A 346 30.90 -9.04 -18.13
CA SER A 346 31.20 -9.43 -16.75
C SER A 346 30.43 -10.68 -16.31
N SER A 347 29.74 -11.37 -17.23
CA SER A 347 28.80 -12.47 -16.93
C SER A 347 29.44 -13.72 -16.33
N GLY A 348 30.76 -13.89 -16.44
CA GLY A 348 31.51 -14.99 -15.80
C GLY A 348 32.00 -14.65 -14.38
N ARG A 349 31.74 -13.45 -13.87
CA ARG A 349 31.99 -13.13 -12.46
C ARG A 349 30.94 -13.80 -11.56
N PRO A 350 31.27 -14.08 -10.28
CA PRO A 350 30.25 -14.50 -9.32
C PRO A 350 29.07 -13.53 -9.29
N MET A 351 27.84 -14.05 -9.38
CA MET A 351 26.64 -13.21 -9.55
C MET A 351 26.47 -12.17 -8.45
N HIS A 352 26.85 -12.47 -7.21
CA HIS A 352 26.80 -11.50 -6.11
C HIS A 352 27.73 -10.29 -6.36
N GLU A 353 28.91 -10.48 -6.96
CA GLU A 353 29.80 -9.37 -7.33
C GLU A 353 29.15 -8.49 -8.40
N LEU A 354 28.58 -9.10 -9.45
CA LEU A 354 27.91 -8.37 -10.52
C LEU A 354 26.67 -7.62 -10.02
N TYR A 355 25.88 -8.26 -9.16
CA TYR A 355 24.74 -7.66 -8.49
C TYR A 355 25.16 -6.41 -7.69
N HIS A 356 26.16 -6.53 -6.80
CA HIS A 356 26.63 -5.41 -5.99
C HIS A 356 27.26 -4.29 -6.82
N ALA A 357 27.91 -4.61 -7.94
CA ALA A 357 28.44 -3.61 -8.85
C ALA A 357 27.32 -2.77 -9.50
N LEU A 358 26.29 -3.44 -10.02
CA LEU A 358 25.13 -2.78 -10.63
C LEU A 358 24.30 -1.99 -9.61
N LEU A 359 24.04 -2.57 -8.44
CA LEU A 359 23.34 -1.89 -7.34
C LEU A 359 24.14 -0.67 -6.88
N GLY A 360 25.44 -0.79 -6.67
CA GLY A 360 26.32 0.32 -6.30
C GLY A 360 26.30 1.45 -7.34
N ALA A 361 26.30 1.13 -8.64
CA ALA A 361 26.19 2.13 -9.70
C ALA A 361 24.80 2.80 -9.73
N ALA A 362 23.73 2.06 -9.45
CA ALA A 362 22.38 2.61 -9.35
C ALA A 362 22.23 3.53 -8.13
N LEU A 363 22.83 3.16 -7.00
CA LEU A 363 22.86 3.97 -5.77
C LEU A 363 23.69 5.24 -5.94
N PHE A 364 24.81 5.16 -6.67
CA PHE A 364 25.56 6.34 -7.10
C PHE A 364 24.65 7.28 -7.91
N ASN A 365 23.92 6.75 -8.90
CA ASN A 365 22.98 7.57 -9.67
C ASN A 365 21.91 8.22 -8.77
N LEU A 366 21.35 7.51 -7.79
CA LEU A 366 20.37 8.05 -6.84
C LEU A 366 20.98 9.17 -6.00
N LEU A 367 22.17 8.96 -5.43
CA LEU A 367 22.88 9.97 -4.65
C LEU A 367 23.16 11.22 -5.48
N HIS A 368 23.53 11.05 -6.76
CA HIS A 368 23.93 12.13 -7.66
C HIS A 368 22.80 12.68 -8.53
N PHE A 369 21.53 12.31 -8.30
CA PHE A 369 20.41 12.81 -9.10
C PHE A 369 20.37 14.35 -9.12
N ASN A 370 20.35 14.94 -10.31
CA ASN A 370 20.21 16.36 -10.50
C ASN A 370 18.73 16.78 -10.40
N THR A 371 18.34 17.29 -9.24
CA THR A 371 16.96 17.70 -8.95
C THR A 371 16.43 18.82 -9.84
N ALA A 372 17.29 19.50 -10.62
CA ALA A 372 16.85 20.48 -11.60
C ALA A 372 15.94 19.85 -12.67
N PHE A 373 16.21 18.61 -13.11
CA PHE A 373 15.35 17.90 -14.07
C PHE A 373 13.95 17.66 -13.51
N ALA A 374 13.86 17.23 -12.25
CA ALA A 374 12.57 17.05 -11.58
C ALA A 374 11.80 18.37 -11.46
N ARG A 375 12.45 19.53 -11.46
CA ARG A 375 11.83 20.85 -11.29
C ARG A 375 11.55 21.57 -12.60
N ALA A 376 12.22 21.18 -13.68
CA ALA A 376 12.12 21.77 -15.01
C ALA A 376 10.67 21.84 -15.50
N THR A 377 10.41 22.82 -16.36
CA THR A 377 9.06 23.12 -16.86
C THR A 377 8.98 23.20 -18.37
N ASP A 378 10.11 23.13 -19.05
CA ASP A 378 10.32 23.37 -20.48
C ASP A 378 11.10 22.20 -21.13
N ASN A 379 11.29 21.10 -20.42
CA ASN A 379 11.93 19.90 -20.93
C ASN A 379 10.96 19.05 -21.76
N ALA A 380 11.49 18.26 -22.70
CA ALA A 380 10.71 17.29 -23.45
C ALA A 380 10.08 16.23 -22.53
N ILE A 381 8.96 15.64 -22.95
CA ILE A 381 8.26 14.58 -22.19
C ILE A 381 9.19 13.40 -21.88
N ALA A 382 10.06 13.02 -22.81
CA ALA A 382 11.04 11.94 -22.63
C ALA A 382 12.10 12.23 -21.54
N ASP A 383 12.21 13.48 -21.10
CA ASP A 383 13.09 13.92 -20.01
C ASP A 383 12.34 14.17 -18.68
N ASN A 384 11.05 13.83 -18.62
CA ASN A 384 10.32 13.80 -17.36
C ASN A 384 10.91 12.69 -16.48
N VAL A 385 11.58 13.12 -15.40
CA VAL A 385 12.23 12.23 -14.43
C VAL A 385 12.08 12.80 -13.03
N GLY A 386 11.98 11.94 -12.03
CA GLY A 386 11.93 12.30 -10.61
C GLY A 386 12.66 11.29 -9.74
N TRP A 387 12.56 11.47 -8.42
CA TRP A 387 13.19 10.57 -7.45
C TRP A 387 12.72 9.11 -7.55
N LEU A 388 11.47 8.91 -7.97
CA LEU A 388 10.92 7.57 -8.13
C LEU A 388 11.69 6.79 -9.19
N ASP A 389 12.08 7.42 -10.30
CA ASP A 389 12.87 6.79 -11.36
C ASP A 389 14.21 6.19 -10.89
N PHE A 390 14.76 6.70 -9.78
CA PHE A 390 16.02 6.25 -9.21
C PHE A 390 15.83 5.26 -8.07
N THR A 391 14.87 5.54 -7.18
CA THR A 391 14.58 4.68 -6.03
C THR A 391 14.04 3.31 -6.43
N HIS A 392 13.40 3.19 -7.60
CA HIS A 392 12.97 1.90 -8.14
C HIS A 392 14.13 0.92 -8.31
N ALA A 393 15.32 1.39 -8.69
CA ALA A 393 16.47 0.52 -8.90
C ALA A 393 16.85 -0.24 -7.62
N LEU A 394 16.78 0.41 -6.45
CA LEU A 394 17.02 -0.23 -5.15
C LEU A 394 15.92 -1.25 -4.82
N THR A 395 14.64 -0.87 -4.92
CA THR A 395 13.53 -1.78 -4.60
C THR A 395 13.45 -2.96 -5.57
N PHE A 396 13.79 -2.74 -6.84
CA PHE A 396 13.87 -3.77 -7.88
C PHE A 396 15.05 -4.70 -7.64
N ALA A 397 16.24 -4.17 -7.34
CA ALA A 397 17.41 -4.97 -7.01
C ALA A 397 17.15 -5.87 -5.80
N ASN A 398 16.48 -5.33 -4.77
CA ASN A 398 16.06 -6.10 -3.61
C ASN A 398 15.11 -7.25 -4.00
N ALA A 399 14.07 -6.95 -4.77
CA ALA A 399 13.13 -7.97 -5.25
C ALA A 399 13.81 -9.06 -6.11
N CYS A 400 14.74 -8.67 -6.99
CA CYS A 400 15.50 -9.58 -7.82
C CYS A 400 16.35 -10.54 -6.98
N ARG A 401 17.02 -10.06 -5.93
CA ARG A 401 17.81 -10.91 -5.04
C ARG A 401 16.95 -12.01 -4.42
N HIS A 402 15.80 -11.64 -3.84
CA HIS A 402 14.86 -12.61 -3.26
C HIS A 402 14.28 -13.60 -4.28
N ILE A 403 13.92 -13.15 -5.48
CA ILE A 403 13.40 -14.04 -6.54
C ILE A 403 14.51 -15.00 -7.01
N CYS A 404 15.73 -14.49 -7.21
CA CYS A 404 16.83 -15.27 -7.78
C CYS A 404 17.55 -16.16 -6.75
N GLU A 405 17.35 -15.95 -5.45
CA GLU A 405 17.77 -16.90 -4.40
C GLU A 405 17.07 -18.26 -4.59
N GLU A 406 15.81 -18.25 -5.05
CA GLU A 406 15.03 -19.47 -5.34
C GLU A 406 15.10 -19.93 -6.79
N ARG A 407 15.31 -18.98 -7.70
CA ARG A 407 15.44 -19.24 -9.14
C ARG A 407 16.76 -18.66 -9.65
N PRO A 408 17.92 -19.26 -9.33
CA PRO A 408 19.22 -18.76 -9.76
C PRO A 408 19.37 -18.65 -11.28
N ASP A 409 18.59 -19.43 -12.03
CA ASP A 409 18.52 -19.37 -13.50
C ASP A 409 17.98 -18.04 -14.05
N LEU A 410 17.30 -17.23 -13.22
CA LEU A 410 16.76 -15.91 -13.61
C LEU A 410 17.76 -14.77 -13.46
N TRP A 411 18.94 -15.01 -12.87
CA TRP A 411 19.98 -13.99 -12.66
C TRP A 411 20.41 -13.23 -13.93
N PRO A 412 20.56 -13.86 -15.11
CA PRO A 412 20.88 -13.14 -16.34
C PRO A 412 19.87 -12.04 -16.66
N ARG A 413 18.57 -12.34 -16.51
CA ARG A 413 17.48 -11.38 -16.75
C ARG A 413 17.52 -10.25 -15.72
N ALA A 414 17.61 -10.61 -14.44
CA ALA A 414 17.67 -9.64 -13.34
C ALA A 414 18.86 -8.65 -13.48
N ALA A 415 20.06 -9.16 -13.76
CA ALA A 415 21.26 -8.34 -13.90
C ALA A 415 21.15 -7.38 -15.10
N LEU A 416 20.70 -7.87 -16.25
CA LEU A 416 20.52 -7.04 -17.44
C LEU A 416 19.45 -5.96 -17.23
N GLN A 417 18.34 -6.27 -16.55
CA GLN A 417 17.31 -5.27 -16.22
C GLN A 417 17.81 -4.23 -15.23
N LEU A 418 18.63 -4.61 -14.23
CA LEU A 418 19.26 -3.65 -13.32
C LEU A 418 20.22 -2.72 -14.08
N ALA A 419 20.93 -3.22 -15.11
CA ALA A 419 21.76 -2.40 -15.98
C ALA A 419 20.96 -1.36 -16.79
N LEU A 420 19.69 -1.62 -17.11
CA LEU A 420 18.81 -0.64 -17.76
C LEU A 420 18.59 0.59 -16.87
N PHE A 421 18.33 0.39 -15.57
CA PHE A 421 18.21 1.50 -14.60
C PHE A 421 19.50 2.30 -14.52
N VAL A 422 20.66 1.63 -14.42
CA VAL A 422 21.97 2.28 -14.35
C VAL A 422 22.21 3.15 -15.59
N GLY A 423 22.02 2.57 -16.78
CA GLY A 423 22.34 3.23 -18.03
C GLY A 423 21.37 4.34 -18.42
N ARG A 424 20.08 4.20 -18.08
CA ARG A 424 19.07 5.24 -18.31
C ARG A 424 19.33 6.47 -17.45
N ASN A 425 19.52 6.25 -16.15
CA ASN A 425 19.55 7.33 -15.17
C ASN A 425 20.83 8.17 -15.24
N ARG A 426 21.89 7.66 -15.89
CA ARG A 426 23.18 8.35 -16.08
C ARG A 426 23.06 9.77 -16.65
N LYS A 427 22.03 10.06 -17.48
CA LYS A 427 21.91 11.36 -18.16
C LYS A 427 21.43 12.48 -17.23
N TYR A 428 20.94 12.12 -16.04
CA TYR A 428 20.33 13.05 -15.10
C TYR A 428 21.15 13.21 -13.81
N VAL A 429 22.44 12.85 -13.80
CA VAL A 429 23.30 12.90 -12.60
C VAL A 429 24.32 14.03 -12.69
N ARG A 430 24.72 14.58 -11.53
CA ARG A 430 25.83 15.53 -11.38
C ARG A 430 27.00 14.82 -10.70
N THR A 431 28.01 14.44 -11.47
CA THR A 431 29.17 13.66 -10.98
C THR A 431 30.19 14.47 -10.20
N GLN A 432 30.15 15.81 -10.27
CA GLN A 432 31.14 16.70 -9.63
C GLN A 432 30.61 17.49 -8.42
N GLU A 433 29.46 17.08 -7.87
CA GLU A 433 28.87 17.71 -6.69
C GLU A 433 29.34 17.00 -5.41
N ASP A 434 29.72 17.77 -4.39
CA ASP A 434 30.11 17.25 -3.08
C ASP A 434 28.88 16.71 -2.33
N MET A 435 28.95 15.43 -1.97
CA MET A 435 27.88 14.70 -1.30
C MET A 435 28.13 14.47 0.18
N ALA A 436 29.22 15.02 0.75
CA ALA A 436 29.61 14.80 2.15
C ALA A 436 28.50 15.19 3.14
N GLN A 437 27.70 16.22 2.84
CA GLN A 437 26.55 16.64 3.68
C GLN A 437 25.47 15.55 3.86
N TRP A 438 25.43 14.56 2.95
CA TRP A 438 24.47 13.46 3.00
C TRP A 438 25.02 12.24 3.72
N HIS A 439 26.26 12.27 4.22
CA HIS A 439 26.84 11.17 4.99
C HIS A 439 25.95 10.77 6.18
N VAL A 440 25.99 9.48 6.51
CA VAL A 440 25.25 8.85 7.60
C VAL A 440 26.26 8.08 8.44
N ASP A 441 26.48 8.54 9.68
CA ASP A 441 27.49 7.94 10.58
C ASP A 441 27.03 6.56 11.11
N ASP A 442 25.73 6.42 11.42
CA ASP A 442 25.11 5.19 11.91
C ASP A 442 23.89 4.86 11.05
N SER A 443 24.03 3.82 10.22
CA SER A 443 22.98 3.36 9.32
C SER A 443 21.77 2.78 10.04
N GLY A 444 21.97 2.13 11.19
CA GLY A 444 20.92 1.55 12.01
C GLY A 444 20.06 2.63 12.66
N ALA A 445 20.70 3.61 13.30
CA ALA A 445 20.01 4.76 13.89
C ALA A 445 19.27 5.57 12.82
N PHE A 446 19.93 5.84 11.68
CA PHE A 446 19.29 6.55 10.56
C PHE A 446 18.03 5.84 10.05
N LEU A 447 18.07 4.52 9.85
CA LEU A 447 16.91 3.75 9.40
C LEU A 447 15.80 3.76 10.44
N ALA A 448 16.12 3.58 11.72
CA ALA A 448 15.15 3.61 12.81
C ALA A 448 14.44 4.97 12.88
N ASP A 449 15.19 6.06 12.84
CA ASP A 449 14.65 7.43 12.85
C ASP A 449 13.79 7.70 11.61
N ALA A 450 14.28 7.35 10.41
CA ALA A 450 13.55 7.54 9.17
C ALA A 450 12.22 6.75 9.15
N ILE A 451 12.23 5.51 9.63
CA ILE A 451 11.01 4.69 9.75
C ILE A 451 10.05 5.30 10.79
N LYS A 452 10.54 5.81 11.92
CA LYS A 452 9.69 6.43 12.95
C LYS A 452 8.89 7.61 12.39
N THR A 453 9.47 8.41 11.48
CA THR A 453 8.75 9.51 10.83
C THR A 453 7.56 9.07 9.99
N LEU A 454 7.48 7.80 9.58
CA LEU A 454 6.38 7.29 8.76
C LEU A 454 5.07 7.07 9.51
N TYR A 455 5.06 7.07 10.85
CA TYR A 455 3.79 6.99 11.59
C TYR A 455 2.99 8.30 11.53
N ASP A 456 3.64 9.43 11.24
CA ASP A 456 3.02 10.75 11.08
C ASP A 456 3.77 11.59 10.03
N HIS A 457 3.67 11.17 8.76
CA HIS A 457 4.55 11.66 7.70
C HIS A 457 4.08 12.94 7.00
N GLY A 458 2.81 13.36 7.17
CA GLY A 458 2.26 14.57 6.54
C GLY A 458 2.25 14.56 4.99
N ILE A 459 2.23 13.39 4.36
CA ILE A 459 2.28 13.23 2.88
C ILE A 459 0.86 12.91 2.42
N PRO A 460 0.23 13.75 1.59
CA PRO A 460 -1.16 13.54 1.22
C PRO A 460 -1.36 12.41 0.21
N GLU A 461 -0.45 12.24 -0.77
CA GLU A 461 -0.61 11.18 -1.77
C GLU A 461 -0.06 9.83 -1.25
N PRO A 462 -0.91 8.78 -1.13
CA PRO A 462 -0.51 7.51 -0.53
C PRO A 462 0.68 6.84 -1.23
N ILE A 463 0.75 6.97 -2.56
CA ILE A 463 1.85 6.49 -3.41
C ILE A 463 3.23 6.94 -2.90
N ILE A 464 3.36 8.14 -2.35
CA ILE A 464 4.65 8.67 -1.92
C ILE A 464 5.09 8.12 -0.57
N ALA A 465 4.18 8.05 0.40
CA ALA A 465 4.47 7.40 1.67
C ALA A 465 4.86 5.93 1.45
N CYS A 466 4.13 5.24 0.57
CA CYS A 466 4.43 3.88 0.15
C CYS A 466 5.82 3.73 -0.48
N HIS A 467 6.24 4.66 -1.32
CA HIS A 467 7.58 4.62 -1.89
C HIS A 467 8.67 4.84 -0.85
N ARG A 468 8.52 5.83 0.04
CA ARG A 468 9.47 6.05 1.14
C ARG A 468 9.62 4.79 2.00
N LEU A 469 8.50 4.17 2.35
CA LEU A 469 8.49 2.94 3.12
C LEU A 469 9.20 1.79 2.40
N LYS A 470 8.82 1.50 1.15
CA LYS A 470 9.44 0.43 0.35
C LYS A 470 10.96 0.62 0.23
N VAL A 471 11.42 1.86 0.03
CA VAL A 471 12.85 2.20 -0.07
C VAL A 471 13.58 1.95 1.24
N LEU A 472 13.00 2.37 2.38
CA LEU A 472 13.58 2.15 3.70
C LEU A 472 13.66 0.66 4.06
N ILE A 473 12.60 -0.10 3.77
CA ILE A 473 12.60 -1.55 4.00
C ILE A 473 13.61 -2.25 3.08
N ALA A 474 13.65 -1.91 1.79
CA ALA A 474 14.64 -2.48 0.86
C ALA A 474 16.07 -2.13 1.28
N LEU A 475 16.35 -0.90 1.70
CA LEU A 475 17.68 -0.50 2.18
C LEU A 475 18.07 -1.33 3.41
N GLY A 476 17.19 -1.44 4.41
CA GLY A 476 17.49 -2.20 5.63
C GLY A 476 17.74 -3.69 5.36
N ASP A 477 16.96 -4.28 4.45
CA ASP A 477 17.13 -5.68 4.02
C ASP A 477 18.46 -5.89 3.26
N GLU A 478 18.80 -5.01 2.32
CA GLU A 478 20.09 -5.07 1.60
C GLU A 478 21.30 -4.88 2.53
N LEU A 479 21.24 -3.94 3.48
CA LEU A 479 22.32 -3.75 4.46
C LEU A 479 22.45 -4.94 5.42
N THR A 480 21.34 -5.59 5.76
CA THR A 480 21.37 -6.81 6.60
C THR A 480 22.00 -7.98 5.83
N ALA A 481 21.66 -8.13 4.55
CA ALA A 481 22.20 -9.18 3.70
C ALA A 481 23.70 -9.00 3.41
N ALA A 482 24.18 -7.75 3.35
CA ALA A 482 25.54 -7.43 2.94
C ALA A 482 26.12 -6.22 3.73
N PRO A 483 26.43 -6.39 5.03
CA PRO A 483 26.77 -5.30 5.94
C PRO A 483 28.11 -4.61 5.62
N ASP A 484 29.09 -5.36 5.10
CA ASP A 484 30.45 -4.85 4.82
C ASP A 484 30.62 -4.37 3.36
N THR A 485 29.51 -4.08 2.66
CA THR A 485 29.57 -3.68 1.25
C THR A 485 30.02 -2.24 1.06
N ALA A 486 30.88 -2.02 0.06
CA ALA A 486 31.39 -0.68 -0.27
C ALA A 486 30.29 0.31 -0.72
N TRP A 487 29.12 -0.18 -1.17
CA TRP A 487 28.02 0.68 -1.57
C TRP A 487 27.10 1.07 -0.39
N GLY A 488 27.23 0.45 0.78
CA GLY A 488 26.34 0.69 1.94
C GLY A 488 26.29 2.15 2.38
N GLU A 489 27.46 2.79 2.53
CA GLU A 489 27.55 4.23 2.84
C GLU A 489 26.88 5.10 1.77
N THR A 490 27.11 4.78 0.50
CA THR A 490 26.48 5.49 -0.63
C THR A 490 24.96 5.32 -0.59
N ALA A 491 24.47 4.13 -0.22
CA ALA A 491 23.03 3.85 -0.14
C ALA A 491 22.36 4.68 0.95
N CYS A 492 22.92 4.70 2.15
CA CYS A 492 22.41 5.51 3.27
C CYS A 492 22.41 7.00 2.90
N ALA A 493 23.49 7.50 2.30
CA ALA A 493 23.56 8.89 1.87
C ALA A 493 22.53 9.22 0.78
N ALA A 494 22.36 8.31 -0.19
CA ALA A 494 21.40 8.47 -1.28
C ALA A 494 19.95 8.53 -0.76
N VAL A 495 19.60 7.64 0.17
CA VAL A 495 18.27 7.60 0.78
C VAL A 495 18.06 8.80 1.72
N LYS A 496 19.05 9.22 2.50
CA LYS A 496 18.98 10.44 3.33
C LYS A 496 18.69 11.66 2.48
N ARG A 497 19.41 11.82 1.36
CA ARG A 497 19.20 12.90 0.39
C ARG A 497 17.80 12.87 -0.21
N TYR A 498 17.33 11.70 -0.64
CA TYR A 498 15.98 11.51 -1.16
C TYR A 498 14.91 11.93 -0.14
N LEU A 499 14.99 11.45 1.11
CA LEU A 499 14.01 11.74 2.15
C LEU A 499 13.99 13.22 2.55
N SER A 500 15.16 13.85 2.53
CA SER A 500 15.35 15.26 2.92
C SER A 500 15.06 16.25 1.80
N THR A 501 14.90 15.79 0.56
CA THR A 501 14.65 16.68 -0.58
C THR A 501 13.14 16.87 -0.82
N PRO A 502 12.65 18.12 -0.83
CA PRO A 502 11.26 18.40 -1.22
C PRO A 502 10.99 17.95 -2.66
N MET A 503 9.92 17.19 -2.84
CA MET A 503 9.46 16.74 -4.15
C MET A 503 8.44 17.71 -4.72
N LYS A 504 8.68 18.22 -5.94
CA LYS A 504 7.66 18.97 -6.68
C LYS A 504 6.61 17.98 -7.16
N ARG A 505 5.39 18.09 -6.63
CA ARG A 505 4.29 17.13 -6.87
C ARG A 505 3.31 17.61 -7.94
N HIS A 506 3.09 18.92 -8.02
CA HIS A 506 2.22 19.54 -9.01
C HIS A 506 3.03 20.29 -10.09
N HIS A 507 2.75 20.00 -11.35
CA HIS A 507 3.55 20.44 -12.50
C HIS A 507 2.74 21.20 -13.57
N GLY A 508 1.80 22.04 -13.16
CA GLY A 508 0.90 22.76 -14.07
C GLY A 508 1.59 23.45 -15.26
N LEU A 509 2.67 24.19 -15.03
CA LEU A 509 3.40 24.86 -16.13
C LEU A 509 4.08 23.87 -17.08
N ARG A 510 4.67 22.78 -16.56
CA ARG A 510 5.30 21.75 -17.40
C ARG A 510 4.27 21.05 -18.26
N THR A 511 3.14 20.67 -17.67
CA THR A 511 2.03 20.05 -18.37
C THR A 511 1.50 20.97 -19.48
N ALA A 512 1.31 22.26 -19.18
CA ALA A 512 0.86 23.23 -20.17
C ALA A 512 1.86 23.42 -21.32
N ALA A 513 3.16 23.58 -21.01
CA ALA A 513 4.21 23.72 -22.02
C ALA A 513 4.28 22.49 -22.94
N GLN A 514 4.34 21.29 -22.35
CA GLN A 514 4.39 20.04 -23.11
C GLN A 514 3.13 19.79 -23.94
N ALA A 515 1.95 20.19 -23.46
CA ALA A 515 0.72 20.11 -24.23
C ALA A 515 0.72 21.08 -25.43
N LEU A 516 1.19 22.31 -25.24
CA LEU A 516 1.34 23.28 -26.33
C LEU A 516 2.35 22.80 -27.38
N ASP A 517 3.51 22.31 -26.94
CA ASP A 517 4.52 21.75 -27.83
C ASP A 517 4.00 20.53 -28.61
N PHE A 518 3.24 19.66 -27.95
CA PHE A 518 2.61 18.50 -28.57
C PHE A 518 1.62 18.94 -29.66
N VAL A 519 0.67 19.83 -29.34
CA VAL A 519 -0.33 20.34 -30.29
C VAL A 519 0.33 21.10 -31.44
N ALA A 520 1.37 21.88 -31.19
CA ALA A 520 2.11 22.58 -32.24
C ALA A 520 2.79 21.62 -33.23
N GLY A 521 3.09 20.39 -32.80
CA GLY A 521 3.66 19.34 -33.66
C GLY A 521 2.62 18.58 -34.51
N GLU A 522 1.31 18.78 -34.27
CA GLU A 522 0.25 18.06 -35.00
C GLU A 522 -0.02 18.62 -36.41
N GLY A 523 0.50 19.80 -36.74
CA GLY A 523 0.37 20.45 -38.06
C GLY A 523 -0.57 21.65 -38.04
#